data_AF-A0A1Y2GJK9-F1
#
_entry.id   AF-A0A1Y2GJK9-F1
#
_cell.length_a   1.000
_cell.length_b   1.000
_cell.length_c   1.000
_cell.angle_alpha   90.00
_cell.angle_beta   90.00
_cell.angle_gamma   90.00
#
_symmetry.space_group_name_H-M   'P 1'
#
loop_
_entity.id
_entity.type
_entity.pdbx_description
1 polymer ?
#
loop_
_entity_poly.entity_id
_entity_poly.type
_entity_poly.pdbx_seq_one_letter_code
_entity_poly.pdbx_strand_id
1 'polypeptide(L)'
;MDNPNQSPRNEYTSISEEKRRFLEEKYRRRNLAPESLIIRPGLRKLHIATIALAIGMSGYFALFADFGDKETCFTPIRRYYKRKVDEFWSLSEEEKQQLKEQGRL
;
A
#
# COMPACT_ATOMS: atom_id res chain seq x y z
N MET A 1 1.21 53.26 31.50
CA MET A 1 2.44 52.76 32.16
C MET A 1 2.34 51.26 32.11
N ASP A 2 2.79 50.66 31.01
CA ASP A 2 2.69 49.23 30.74
C ASP A 2 3.82 48.49 31.45
N ASN A 3 3.48 47.38 32.11
CA ASN A 3 4.41 46.57 32.89
C ASN A 3 5.40 45.85 31.94
N PRO A 4 6.72 46.13 32.00
CA PRO A 4 7.70 45.59 31.05
C PRO A 4 8.05 44.10 31.23
N ASN A 5 7.41 43.40 32.19
CA ASN A 5 7.72 42.01 32.53
C ASN A 5 6.75 40.97 31.94
N GLN A 6 6.09 41.27 30.81
CA GLN A 6 5.31 40.27 30.11
C GLN A 6 6.18 39.55 29.08
N SER A 7 6.88 38.51 29.54
CA SER A 7 7.55 37.54 28.66
C SER A 7 6.52 36.97 27.66
N PRO A 8 6.85 36.88 26.36
CA PRO A 8 5.92 36.31 25.37
C PRO A 8 5.54 34.89 25.80
N ARG A 9 4.23 34.64 25.91
CA ARG A 9 3.65 33.37 26.32
C ARG A 9 4.09 32.29 25.33
N ASN A 10 5.00 31.43 25.78
CA ASN A 10 5.61 30.28 25.11
C ASN A 10 4.69 29.50 24.15
N GLU A 11 4.72 29.87 22.87
CA GLU A 11 4.14 29.09 21.77
C GLU A 11 4.96 27.82 21.47
N TYR A 12 6.20 27.75 21.98
CA TYR A 12 7.12 26.62 21.80
C TYR A 12 6.72 25.35 22.59
N THR A 13 5.83 25.47 23.59
CA THR A 13 5.51 24.38 24.52
C THR A 13 4.55 23.34 23.93
N SER A 14 3.61 23.75 23.06
CA SER A 14 2.54 22.89 22.54
C SER A 14 3.06 21.74 21.66
N ILE A 15 4.02 22.02 20.78
CA ILE A 15 4.66 21.03 19.89
C ILE A 15 5.41 19.98 20.72
N SER A 16 6.02 20.39 21.84
CA SER A 16 6.73 19.48 22.73
C SER A 16 5.78 18.56 23.51
N GLU A 17 4.64 19.08 23.97
CA GLU A 17 3.63 18.31 24.68
C GLU A 17 2.89 17.33 23.76
N GLU A 18 2.59 17.73 22.53
CA GLU A 18 2.00 16.85 21.52
C GLU A 18 2.94 15.68 21.19
N LYS A 19 4.23 15.94 21.00
CA LYS A 19 5.25 14.89 20.81
C LYS A 19 5.34 13.95 22.00
N ARG A 20 5.27 14.47 23.23
CA ARG A 20 5.29 13.65 24.46
C ARG A 20 4.06 12.75 24.55
N ARG A 21 2.87 13.29 24.32
CA ARG A 21 1.62 12.52 24.27
C ARG A 21 1.66 11.43 23.19
N PHE A 22 2.16 11.75 22.00
CA PHE A 22 2.35 10.78 20.93
C PHE A 22 3.31 9.64 21.33
N LEU A 23 4.42 9.97 22.00
CA LEU A 23 5.38 8.98 22.48
C LEU A 23 4.78 8.10 23.57
N GLU A 24 4.10 8.68 24.56
CA GLU A 24 3.41 7.94 25.62
C GLU A 24 2.36 6.98 25.05
N GLU A 25 1.52 7.45 24.12
CA GLU A 25 0.55 6.65 23.39
C GLU A 25 1.22 5.48 22.65
N LYS A 26 2.35 5.74 21.97
CA LYS A 26 3.15 4.74 21.25
C LYS A 26 3.78 3.71 22.19
N TYR A 27 4.31 4.12 23.34
CA TYR A 27 4.90 3.21 24.33
C TYR A 27 3.82 2.40 25.07
N ARG A 28 2.66 3.01 25.39
CA ARG A 28 1.50 2.31 25.93
C ARG A 28 1.04 1.20 24.99
N ARG A 29 0.91 1.49 23.69
CA ARG A 29 0.57 0.47 22.66
C ARG A 29 1.61 -0.64 22.56
N ARG A 30 2.90 -0.35 22.80
CA ARG A 30 3.97 -1.36 22.83
C ARG A 30 3.91 -2.24 24.08
N ASN A 31 3.60 -1.66 25.23
CA ASN A 31 3.53 -2.38 26.51
C ASN A 31 2.29 -3.30 26.59
N LEU A 32 1.20 -2.94 25.90
CA LEU A 32 -0.03 -3.76 25.83
C LEU A 32 0.03 -4.83 24.73
N ALA A 33 0.95 -4.71 23.77
CA ALA A 33 1.15 -5.74 22.76
C ALA A 33 2.02 -6.86 23.34
N PRO A 34 1.65 -8.14 23.20
CA PRO A 34 2.53 -9.24 23.61
C PRO A 34 3.85 -9.12 22.83
N GLU A 35 4.99 -9.23 23.52
CA GLU A 35 6.32 -9.03 22.93
C GLU A 35 6.55 -9.88 21.67
N SER A 36 5.89 -11.04 21.58
CA SER A 36 5.90 -11.94 20.43
C SER A 36 5.40 -11.31 19.11
N LEU A 37 4.60 -10.24 19.18
CA LEU A 37 4.07 -9.52 18.01
C LEU A 37 4.90 -8.28 17.65
N ILE A 38 5.91 -7.93 18.45
CA ILE A 38 6.72 -6.74 18.23
C ILE A 38 7.82 -7.06 17.20
N ILE A 39 7.52 -6.81 15.92
CA ILE A 39 8.52 -6.92 14.86
C ILE A 39 9.63 -5.89 15.10
N ARG A 40 10.83 -6.39 15.41
CA ARG A 40 12.04 -5.57 15.60
C ARG A 40 12.24 -4.63 14.40
N PRO A 41 12.61 -3.36 14.62
CA PRO A 41 12.68 -2.36 13.55
C PRO A 41 13.61 -2.76 12.38
N GLY A 42 14.70 -3.48 12.65
CA GLY A 42 15.57 -4.04 11.61
C GLY A 42 14.92 -5.15 10.78
N LEU A 43 14.04 -5.97 11.39
CA LEU A 43 13.33 -7.06 10.70
C LEU A 43 12.09 -6.56 9.94
N ARG A 44 11.59 -5.35 10.20
CA ARG A 44 10.41 -4.83 9.49
C ARG A 44 10.62 -4.76 7.97
N LYS A 45 11.81 -4.34 7.54
CA LYS A 45 12.15 -4.27 6.10
C LYS A 45 12.12 -5.67 5.47
N LEU A 46 12.72 -6.64 6.16
CA LEU A 46 12.72 -8.03 5.73
C LEU A 46 11.29 -8.60 5.71
N HIS A 47 10.48 -8.33 6.73
CA HIS A 47 9.10 -8.78 6.77
C HIS A 47 8.26 -8.24 5.61
N ILE A 48 8.38 -6.93 5.32
CA ILE A 48 7.71 -6.32 4.17
C ILE A 48 8.21 -6.95 2.86
N ALA A 49 9.52 -7.15 2.72
CA ALA A 49 10.10 -7.80 1.54
C ALA A 49 9.59 -9.24 1.38
N THR A 50 9.49 -10.01 2.45
CA THR A 50 8.94 -11.38 2.45
C THR A 50 7.47 -11.38 2.06
N ILE A 51 6.66 -10.44 2.57
CA ILE A 51 5.25 -10.31 2.18
C ILE A 51 5.13 -9.99 0.69
N ALA A 52 5.89 -9.00 0.21
CA ALA A 52 5.87 -8.61 -1.21
C ALA A 52 6.29 -9.79 -2.11
N LEU A 53 7.34 -10.51 -1.72
CA LEU A 53 7.80 -11.71 -2.43
C LEU A 53 6.74 -12.81 -2.42
N ALA A 54 6.10 -13.07 -1.28
CA ALA A 54 5.06 -14.09 -1.17
C ALA A 54 3.85 -13.77 -2.07
N ILE A 55 3.42 -12.51 -2.11
CA ILE A 55 2.35 -12.04 -3.00
C ILE A 55 2.76 -12.24 -4.47
N GLY A 56 3.97 -11.81 -4.83
CA GLY A 56 4.51 -11.96 -6.19
C GLY A 56 4.61 -13.42 -6.63
N MET A 57 5.15 -14.29 -5.77
CA MET A 57 5.24 -15.73 -6.03
C MET A 57 3.86 -16.36 -6.17
N SER A 58 2.91 -16.01 -5.29
CA SER A 58 1.54 -16.53 -5.36
C SER A 58 0.86 -16.15 -6.68
N GLY A 59 1.05 -14.90 -7.13
CA GLY A 59 0.59 -14.45 -8.44
C GLY A 59 1.27 -15.20 -9.59
N TYR A 60 2.58 -15.40 -9.52
CA TYR A 60 3.33 -16.17 -10.51
C TYR A 60 2.84 -17.63 -10.60
N PHE A 61 2.63 -18.30 -9.46
CA PHE A 61 2.14 -19.67 -9.45
C PHE A 61 0.71 -19.77 -9.99
N ALA A 62 -0.18 -18.86 -9.58
CA ALA A 62 -1.58 -18.88 -10.02
C ALA A 62 -1.77 -18.55 -11.51
N LEU A 63 -0.91 -17.69 -12.08
CA LEU A 63 -1.06 -17.21 -13.46
C LEU A 63 -0.14 -17.90 -14.46
N PHE A 64 1.09 -18.25 -14.04
CA PHE A 64 2.15 -18.68 -14.95
C PHE A 64 2.63 -20.10 -14.68
N ALA A 65 2.98 -20.48 -13.45
CA ALA A 65 3.57 -21.80 -13.21
C ALA A 65 2.61 -22.98 -13.49
N ASP A 66 1.30 -22.74 -13.54
CA ASP A 66 0.27 -23.72 -13.90
C ASP A 66 0.10 -23.81 -15.44
N PHE A 67 1.18 -24.15 -16.15
CA PHE A 67 1.24 -24.37 -17.61
C PHE A 67 0.60 -25.70 -18.05
N GLY A 68 -0.50 -26.11 -17.43
CA GLY A 68 -1.31 -27.22 -17.92
C GLY A 68 -2.46 -26.72 -18.80
N ASP A 69 -2.73 -27.39 -19.92
CA ASP A 69 -3.99 -27.24 -20.68
C ASP A 69 -5.24 -27.69 -19.90
N LYS A 70 -5.05 -28.17 -18.66
CA LYS A 70 -6.12 -28.66 -17.79
C LYS A 70 -6.78 -27.51 -17.03
N GLU A 71 -8.10 -27.60 -16.86
CA GLU A 71 -8.82 -26.68 -15.99
C GLU A 71 -8.45 -26.92 -14.52
N THR A 72 -8.09 -25.85 -13.83
CA THR A 72 -7.73 -25.83 -12.41
C THR A 72 -8.52 -24.75 -11.66
N CYS A 73 -8.48 -24.77 -10.33
CA CYS A 73 -9.19 -23.78 -9.51
C CYS A 73 -8.75 -22.33 -9.74
N PHE A 74 -7.58 -22.10 -10.35
CA PHE A 74 -7.06 -20.77 -10.69
C PHE A 74 -7.40 -20.32 -12.11
N THR A 75 -8.03 -21.19 -12.92
CA THR A 75 -8.41 -20.88 -14.31
C THR A 75 -9.30 -19.62 -14.45
N PRO A 76 -10.29 -19.36 -13.57
CA PRO A 76 -11.08 -18.13 -13.63
C PRO A 76 -10.24 -16.86 -13.44
N ILE A 77 -9.26 -16.89 -12.53
CA ILE A 77 -8.35 -15.77 -12.26
C ILE A 77 -7.46 -15.51 -13.48
N ARG A 78 -6.94 -16.58 -14.11
CA ARG A 78 -6.16 -16.49 -15.35
C ARG A 78 -6.96 -15.87 -16.50
N ARG A 79 -8.22 -16.29 -16.70
CA ARG A 79 -9.12 -15.72 -17.71
C ARG A 79 -9.40 -14.24 -17.45
N TYR A 80 -9.64 -13.88 -16.19
CA TYR A 80 -9.86 -12.49 -15.78
C TYR A 80 -8.61 -11.63 -16.07
N TYR A 81 -7.43 -12.09 -15.66
CA TYR A 81 -6.17 -11.39 -15.89
C TYR A 81 -5.91 -11.19 -17.38
N LYS A 82 -6.04 -12.25 -18.19
CA LYS A 82 -5.87 -12.16 -19.65
C LYS A 82 -6.84 -11.14 -20.26
N ARG A 83 -8.12 -11.20 -19.90
CA ARG A 83 -9.11 -10.21 -20.35
C ARG A 83 -8.71 -8.78 -19.97
N LYS A 84 -8.19 -8.56 -18.76
CA LYS A 84 -7.73 -7.23 -18.33
C LYS A 84 -6.49 -6.75 -19.05
N VAL A 85 -5.54 -7.64 -19.33
CA VAL A 85 -4.38 -7.34 -20.16
C VAL A 85 -4.83 -6.99 -21.57
N ASP A 86 -5.71 -7.77 -22.16
CA ASP A 86 -6.26 -7.52 -23.50
C ASP A 86 -7.03 -6.19 -23.54
N GLU A 87 -7.89 -5.89 -22.57
CA GLU A 87 -8.58 -4.59 -22.42
C GLU A 87 -7.61 -3.42 -22.25
N PHE A 88 -6.46 -3.61 -21.59
CA PHE A 88 -5.50 -2.53 -21.37
C PHE A 88 -4.64 -2.24 -22.62
N TRP A 89 -4.29 -3.28 -23.37
CA TRP A 89 -3.45 -3.16 -24.56
C TRP A 89 -4.24 -3.03 -25.87
N SER A 90 -5.56 -3.19 -25.84
CA SER A 90 -6.44 -2.95 -26.97
C SER A 90 -7.29 -1.71 -26.75
N LEU A 91 -7.61 -1.02 -27.84
CA LEU A 91 -8.57 0.08 -27.81
C LEU A 91 -9.95 -0.48 -27.52
N SER A 92 -10.65 0.13 -26.57
CA SER A 92 -12.08 -0.10 -26.37
C SER A 92 -12.85 0.26 -27.64
N GLU A 93 -14.05 -0.31 -27.81
CA GLU A 93 -14.90 0.00 -28.98
C GLU A 93 -15.26 1.50 -29.03
N GLU A 94 -15.39 2.15 -27.88
CA GLU A 94 -15.61 3.60 -27.77
C GLU A 94 -14.39 4.39 -28.26
N GLU A 95 -13.18 4.01 -27.85
CA GLU A 95 -11.94 4.65 -28.33
C GLU A 95 -11.72 4.41 -29.82
N LYS A 96 -12.05 3.21 -30.33
CA LYS A 96 -12.03 2.92 -31.78
C LYS A 96 -13.01 3.82 -32.53
N GLN A 97 -14.20 4.04 -31.98
CA GLN A 97 -15.23 4.87 -32.61
C GLN A 97 -14.81 6.35 -32.62
N GLN A 98 -14.24 6.85 -31.54
CA GLN A 98 -13.67 8.20 -31.46
C GLN A 98 -12.50 8.39 -32.45
N LEU A 99 -11.60 7.41 -32.56
CA LEU A 99 -10.48 7.48 -33.50
C LEU A 99 -10.94 7.43 -34.96
N LYS A 100 -12.02 6.69 -35.25
CA LYS A 100 -12.65 6.63 -36.57
C LYS A 100 -13.31 7.96 -36.93
N GLU A 101 -14.01 8.60 -35.99
CA GLU A 101 -14.59 9.94 -36.17
C GLU A 101 -13.52 11.01 -36.40
N GLN A 102 -12.34 10.84 -35.81
CA GLN A 102 -11.17 11.70 -36.02
C GLN A 102 -10.38 11.39 -37.30
N GLY A 103 -10.76 10.36 -38.07
CA GLY A 103 -10.06 9.96 -39.29
C GLY A 103 -8.65 9.39 -39.08
N ARG A 104 -8.35 8.90 -37.86
CA ARG A 104 -7.04 8.36 -37.48
C ARG A 104 -6.98 6.83 -37.51
N LEU A 105 -8.03 6.19 -38.05
CA LEU A 105 -8.25 4.76 -38.12
C LEU A 105 -8.89 4.38 -39.46
#